data_AF-A0A662ICE7-F1
#
_entry.id   AF-A0A662ICE7-F1
#
_cell.length_a   1.000
_cell.length_b   1.000
_cell.length_c   1.000
_cell.angle_alpha   90.00
_cell.angle_beta   90.00
_cell.angle_gamma   90.00
#
_symmetry.space_group_name_H-M   'P 1'
#
loop_
_entity.id
_entity.type
_entity.pdbx_description
1 polymer ?
#
loop_
_entity_poly.entity_id
_entity_poly.type
_entity_poly.pdbx_seq_one_letter_code
_entity_poly.pdbx_strand_id
1 'polypeptide(L)'
;VEEAKRAGAKVVVVLATQREADEGRVGRQIADELGVGVVYLHGIQFSGGDEYCEYIKYTLAALVAALEASSGAAGGNGLWPLLILALSIAVVAEAGLLARGWWRGGGRA
;
A
#
# COMPACT_ATOMS: atom_id res chain seq x y z
N VAL A 1 -20.12 -11.54 -9.21
CA VAL A 1 -18.71 -11.34 -9.64
C VAL A 1 -18.62 -10.90 -11.10
N GLU A 2 -19.17 -11.66 -12.04
CA GLU A 2 -19.12 -11.30 -13.49
C GLU A 2 -19.64 -9.91 -13.82
N GLU A 3 -20.75 -9.47 -13.20
CA GLU A 3 -21.26 -8.12 -13.40
C GLU A 3 -20.30 -7.04 -12.89
N ALA A 4 -19.72 -7.22 -11.70
CA ALA A 4 -18.72 -6.31 -11.14
C ALA A 4 -17.48 -6.22 -12.03
N LYS A 5 -17.06 -7.34 -12.63
CA LYS A 5 -15.95 -7.39 -13.59
C LYS A 5 -16.29 -6.62 -14.87
N ARG A 6 -17.49 -6.79 -15.42
CA ARG A 6 -17.97 -6.04 -16.60
C ARG A 6 -18.07 -4.54 -16.33
N ALA A 7 -18.50 -4.16 -15.13
CA ALA A 7 -18.59 -2.76 -14.70
C ALA A 7 -17.20 -2.14 -14.39
N GLY A 8 -16.13 -2.94 -14.40
CA GLY A 8 -14.79 -2.45 -14.10
C GLY A 8 -14.60 -2.05 -12.64
N ALA A 9 -15.24 -2.75 -11.72
CA ALA A 9 -15.10 -2.52 -10.28
C ALA A 9 -13.62 -2.45 -9.88
N LYS A 10 -13.28 -1.48 -9.04
CA LYS A 10 -11.89 -1.15 -8.65
C LYS A 10 -11.54 -1.56 -7.23
N VAL A 11 -12.55 -1.73 -6.38
CA VAL A 11 -12.41 -2.08 -4.97
C VAL A 11 -13.67 -2.82 -4.52
N VAL A 12 -13.52 -3.72 -3.57
CA VAL A 12 -14.65 -4.33 -2.84
C VAL A 12 -14.78 -3.63 -1.50
N VAL A 13 -15.99 -3.19 -1.16
CA VAL A 13 -16.28 -2.52 0.12
C VAL A 13 -16.91 -3.53 1.06
N VAL A 14 -16.41 -3.60 2.30
CA VAL A 14 -16.96 -4.44 3.37
C VAL A 14 -17.12 -3.63 4.64
N LEU A 15 -18.12 -3.96 5.46
CA LEU A 15 -18.26 -3.37 6.78
C LEU A 15 -17.07 -3.73 7.67
N ALA A 16 -16.46 -2.72 8.29
CA ALA A 16 -15.30 -2.91 9.17
C ALA A 16 -15.59 -3.84 10.35
N THR A 17 -16.82 -3.79 10.87
CA THR A 17 -17.29 -4.69 11.95
C THR A 17 -17.44 -6.14 11.52
N GLN A 18 -17.55 -6.40 10.21
CA GLN A 18 -17.70 -7.74 9.63
C GLN A 18 -16.41 -8.25 8.98
N ARG A 19 -15.29 -7.53 9.17
CA ARG A 19 -13.98 -7.89 8.60
C ARG A 19 -13.55 -9.32 8.91
N GLU A 20 -13.80 -9.78 10.13
CA GLU A 20 -13.42 -11.13 10.60
C GLU A 20 -14.61 -12.11 10.56
N ALA A 21 -15.76 -11.67 10.06
CA ALA A 21 -16.95 -12.48 9.87
C ALA A 21 -17.08 -12.97 8.42
N ASP A 22 -18.21 -13.60 8.09
CA ASP A 22 -18.45 -14.16 6.76
C ASP A 22 -18.44 -13.10 5.66
N GLU A 23 -18.95 -11.89 5.88
CA GLU A 23 -18.88 -10.82 4.88
C GLU A 23 -17.44 -10.46 4.55
N GLY A 24 -16.56 -10.39 5.55
CA GLY A 24 -15.13 -10.17 5.35
C GLY A 24 -14.47 -11.31 4.58
N ARG A 25 -14.80 -12.57 4.92
CA ARG A 25 -14.29 -13.75 4.21
C ARG A 25 -14.72 -13.76 2.74
N VAL A 26 -16.02 -13.57 2.49
CA VAL A 26 -16.60 -13.56 1.13
C VAL A 26 -16.11 -12.35 0.34
N GLY A 27 -16.04 -11.16 0.96
CA GLY A 27 -15.54 -9.95 0.33
C GLY A 27 -14.09 -10.07 -0.14
N ARG A 28 -13.22 -10.71 0.66
CA ARG A 28 -11.84 -11.04 0.25
C ARG A 28 -11.81 -12.00 -0.93
N GLN A 29 -12.61 -13.07 -0.88
CA GLN A 29 -12.68 -14.03 -1.98
C GLN A 29 -13.11 -13.36 -3.30
N ILE A 30 -14.13 -12.49 -3.26
CA ILE A 30 -14.59 -11.75 -4.43
C ILE A 30 -13.50 -10.78 -4.92
N ALA A 31 -12.79 -10.11 -4.01
CA ALA A 31 -11.73 -9.17 -4.37
C ALA A 31 -10.54 -9.88 -5.04
N ASP A 32 -10.16 -11.06 -4.54
CA ASP A 32 -9.14 -11.91 -5.14
C ASP A 32 -9.55 -12.37 -6.55
N GLU A 33 -10.81 -12.79 -6.73
CA GLU A 33 -11.35 -13.18 -8.04
C GLU A 33 -11.39 -12.01 -9.05
N LEU A 34 -11.58 -10.79 -8.55
CA LEU A 34 -11.59 -9.57 -9.36
C LEU A 34 -10.19 -8.96 -9.56
N GLY A 35 -9.18 -9.38 -8.78
CA GLY A 35 -7.85 -8.77 -8.79
C GLY A 35 -7.83 -7.34 -8.23
N VAL A 36 -8.68 -7.04 -7.25
CA VAL A 36 -8.81 -5.70 -6.65
C VAL A 36 -8.63 -5.73 -5.14
N GLY A 37 -8.43 -4.57 -4.53
CA GLY A 37 -8.33 -4.45 -3.07
C GLY A 37 -9.68 -4.50 -2.35
N VAL A 38 -9.65 -4.86 -1.07
CA VAL A 38 -10.79 -4.70 -0.15
C VAL A 38 -10.58 -3.46 0.70
N VAL A 39 -11.61 -2.61 0.79
CA VAL A 39 -11.67 -1.50 1.76
C VAL A 39 -12.72 -1.80 2.82
N TYR A 40 -12.33 -1.61 4.09
CA TYR A 40 -13.21 -1.80 5.23
C TYR A 40 -13.69 -0.45 5.73
N LEU A 41 -15.00 -0.21 5.66
CA LEU A 41 -15.61 1.05 6.08
C LEU A 41 -16.51 0.82 7.29
N HIS A 42 -16.48 1.74 8.25
CA HIS A 42 -17.43 1.71 9.35
C HIS A 42 -18.79 2.22 8.85
N GLY A 43 -19.88 1.55 9.22
CA GLY A 43 -21.25 2.00 8.90
C GLY A 43 -21.78 3.06 9.88
N ILE A 44 -21.02 3.32 10.94
CA ILE A 44 -21.31 4.31 11.99
C ILE A 44 -20.00 5.02 12.37
N GLN A 45 -20.10 6.09 13.16
CA GLN A 45 -18.93 6.80 13.68
C GLN A 45 -17.94 5.84 14.35
N PHE A 46 -16.65 6.06 14.09
CA PHE A 46 -15.58 5.24 14.65
C PHE A 46 -15.41 5.52 16.15
N SER A 47 -15.45 6.80 16.52
CA SER A 47 -15.50 7.27 17.91
C SER A 47 -16.86 7.89 18.19
N GLY A 48 -17.40 7.65 19.38
CA GLY A 48 -18.64 8.30 19.83
C GLY A 48 -18.53 9.82 19.98
N GLY A 49 -17.30 10.37 19.95
CA GLY A 49 -17.05 11.81 19.93
C GLY A 49 -16.99 12.42 18.54
N ASP A 50 -16.97 11.62 17.47
CA ASP A 50 -16.87 12.14 16.11
C ASP A 50 -18.19 12.77 15.68
N GLU A 51 -18.13 13.99 15.16
CA GLU A 51 -19.30 14.57 14.49
C GLU A 51 -19.59 13.85 13.17
N TYR A 52 -20.82 13.95 12.67
CA TYR A 52 -21.21 13.35 11.39
C TYR A 52 -20.25 13.75 10.25
N CYS A 53 -19.87 15.02 10.20
CA CYS A 53 -18.93 15.53 9.20
C CYS A 53 -17.54 14.88 9.30
N GLU A 54 -17.07 14.56 10.51
CA GLU A 54 -15.77 13.91 10.72
C GLU A 54 -15.81 12.45 10.29
N TYR A 55 -16.85 11.72 10.70
CA TYR A 55 -17.10 10.36 10.25
C TYR A 55 -17.14 10.24 8.71
N ILE A 56 -17.86 11.15 8.04
CA ILE A 56 -17.92 11.17 6.57
C ILE A 56 -16.56 11.50 5.95
N LYS A 57 -15.80 12.45 6.53
CA LYS A 57 -14.44 12.77 6.06
C LYS A 57 -13.54 11.54 6.11
N TYR A 58 -13.53 10.80 7.22
CA TYR A 58 -12.70 9.60 7.35
C TYR A 58 -13.12 8.49 6.40
N THR A 59 -14.43 8.29 6.24
CA THR A 59 -14.98 7.30 5.31
C THR A 59 -14.59 7.61 3.86
N LEU A 60 -14.75 8.87 3.43
CA LEU A 60 -14.36 9.31 2.09
C LEU A 60 -12.85 9.24 1.90
N ALA A 61 -12.05 9.64 2.88
CA ALA A 61 -10.60 9.56 2.80
C ALA A 61 -10.12 8.11 2.60
N ALA A 62 -10.67 7.16 3.36
CA ALA A 62 -10.36 5.73 3.21
C ALA A 62 -10.76 5.19 1.84
N LEU A 63 -11.94 5.56 1.33
CA LEU A 63 -12.43 5.12 0.01
C LEU A 63 -11.58 5.70 -1.12
N VAL A 64 -11.27 7.01 -1.09
CA VAL A 64 -10.42 7.66 -2.09
C VAL A 64 -9.03 7.04 -2.09
N ALA A 65 -8.42 6.84 -0.92
CA ALA A 65 -7.12 6.18 -0.82
C ALA A 65 -7.13 4.77 -1.44
N ALA A 66 -8.19 4.00 -1.24
CA ALA A 66 -8.33 2.67 -1.82
C ALA A 66 -8.47 2.71 -3.36
N LEU A 67 -9.19 3.69 -3.90
CA LEU A 67 -9.33 3.90 -5.34
C LEU A 67 -8.02 4.35 -6.01
N GLU A 68 -7.29 5.25 -5.36
CA GLU A 68 -5.96 5.69 -5.81
C GLU A 68 -4.96 4.52 -5.80
N ALA A 69 -4.94 3.72 -4.73
CA ALA A 69 -4.11 2.53 -4.64
C ALA A 69 -4.47 1.49 -5.73
N SER A 70 -5.76 1.30 -6.02
CA SER A 70 -6.21 0.45 -7.12
C SER A 70 -5.76 0.97 -8.49
N SER A 71 -5.66 2.28 -8.66
CA SER A 71 -5.22 2.91 -9.91
C SER A 71 -3.70 2.82 -10.10
N GLY A 72 -2.94 2.90 -9.00
CA GLY A 72 -1.48 2.77 -8.99
C GLY A 72 -0.95 1.33 -9.13
N ALA A 73 -1.73 0.32 -8.73
CA ALA A 73 -1.33 -1.10 -8.82
C ALA A 73 -1.11 -1.59 -10.26
N ALA A 74 -1.56 -0.85 -11.27
CA ALA A 74 -1.31 -1.15 -12.68
C ALA A 74 0.13 -0.83 -13.16
N GLY A 75 1.03 -0.28 -12.33
CA GLY A 75 2.24 0.37 -12.87
C GLY A 75 3.51 0.43 -12.03
N GLY A 76 3.83 -0.48 -11.11
CA GLY A 76 5.03 -0.23 -10.30
C GLY A 76 5.67 -1.36 -9.52
N ASN A 77 6.05 -2.48 -10.15
CA ASN A 77 6.91 -3.48 -9.50
C ASN A 77 8.12 -3.96 -10.34
N GLY A 78 8.42 -3.32 -11.46
CA GLY A 78 9.47 -3.82 -12.36
C GLY A 78 10.91 -3.54 -11.88
N LEU A 79 11.17 -2.39 -11.27
CA LEU A 79 12.54 -1.88 -11.12
C LEU A 79 12.94 -1.51 -9.69
N TRP A 80 12.00 -1.42 -8.74
CA TRP A 80 12.31 -1.06 -7.36
C TRP A 80 13.33 -1.99 -6.68
N PRO A 81 13.22 -3.32 -6.78
CA PRO A 81 14.23 -4.23 -6.22
C PRO A 81 15.60 -4.04 -6.86
N LEU A 82 15.63 -3.76 -8.17
CA LEU A 82 16.88 -3.53 -8.92
C LEU A 82 17.53 -2.18 -8.54
N LEU A 83 16.74 -1.14 -8.33
CA LEU A 83 17.21 0.16 -7.85
C LEU A 83 17.77 0.08 -6.43
N ILE A 84 17.10 -0.65 -5.53
CA ILE A 84 17.58 -0.90 -4.16
C ILE A 84 18.92 -1.65 -4.21
N LEU A 85 19.05 -2.67 -5.07
CA LEU A 85 20.30 -3.40 -5.25
C LEU A 85 21.42 -2.51 -5.79
N ALA A 86 21.15 -1.69 -6.81
CA ALA A 86 22.12 -0.78 -7.40
C ALA A 86 22.62 0.26 -6.39
N LEU A 87 21.73 0.86 -5.59
CA LEU A 87 22.09 1.80 -4.53
C LEU A 87 22.92 1.12 -3.44
N SER A 88 22.57 -0.10 -3.05
CA SER A 88 23.33 -0.86 -2.04
C SER A 88 24.77 -1.13 -2.50
N ILE A 89 24.96 -1.48 -3.78
CA ILE A 89 26.30 -1.69 -4.37
C ILE A 89 27.11 -0.38 -4.37
N ALA A 90 26.49 0.74 -4.75
CA ALA A 90 27.14 2.04 -4.76
C ALA A 90 27.67 2.44 -3.37
N VAL A 91 26.86 2.25 -2.32
CA VAL A 91 27.27 2.52 -0.94
C VAL A 91 28.44 1.65 -0.51
N VAL A 92 28.45 0.37 -0.85
CA VAL A 92 29.57 -0.54 -0.53
C VAL A 92 30.84 -0.13 -1.28
N ALA A 93 30.72 0.30 -2.54
CA ALA A 93 31.85 0.77 -3.34
C ALA A 93 32.45 2.06 -2.76
N GLU A 94 31.61 3.03 -2.37
CA GLU A 94 32.04 4.27 -1.73
C GLU A 94 32.72 4.00 -0.37
N ALA A 95 32.14 3.13 0.46
CA ALA A 95 32.73 2.73 1.73
C ALA A 95 34.11 2.07 1.53
N GLY A 96 34.25 1.21 0.52
CA GLY A 96 35.52 0.59 0.16
C GLY A 96 36.57 1.58 -0.35
N LEU A 97 36.17 2.57 -1.15
CA LEU A 97 37.05 3.65 -1.62
C LEU A 97 37.52 4.54 -0.48
N LEU A 98 36.62 4.91 0.44
CA LEU A 98 36.97 5.69 1.62
C LEU A 98 37.93 4.93 2.54
N ALA A 99 37.67 3.65 2.82
CA ALA A 99 38.56 2.82 3.62
C ALA A 99 39.97 2.69 3.00
N ARG A 100 40.05 2.51 1.68
CA ARG A 100 41.31 2.42 0.94
C ARG A 100 42.03 3.78 0.84
N GLY A 101 41.28 4.88 0.72
CA GLY A 101 41.80 6.24 0.74
C GLY A 101 42.41 6.62 2.08
N TRP A 102 41.75 6.24 3.18
CA TRP A 102 42.26 6.40 4.54
C TRP A 102 43.55 5.60 4.78
N TRP A 103 43.60 4.35 4.29
CA TRP A 103 44.79 3.50 4.43
C TRP A 103 46.03 4.03 3.70
N ARG A 104 45.84 4.76 2.58
CA ARG A 104 46.95 5.40 1.84
C ARG A 104 47.34 6.77 2.39
N GLY A 105 46.45 7.46 3.11
CA GLY A 105 46.70 8.78 3.70
C GLY A 105 47.41 8.76 5.06
N GLY A 106 47.40 7.63 5.79
CA GLY A 106 47.98 7.51 7.14
C GLY A 106 49.51 7.36 7.22
N GLY A 107 50.24 7.50 6.11
CA GLY A 107 51.70 7.31 6.04
C GLY A 107 52.54 8.59 5.92
N ARG A 108 51.96 9.76 6.23
CA ARG A 108 52.71 11.03 6.31
C ARG A 108 52.43 11.73 7.64
N ALA A 109 53.04 11.19 8.70
CA ALA A 109 53.43 11.91 9.90
C ALA A 109 54.92 11.63 10.11
#